data_AF-A0A087T4I3-F1
#
_entry.id   AF-A0A087T4I3-F1
#
_cell.length_a   1.000
_cell.length_b   1.000
_cell.length_c   1.000
_cell.angle_alpha   90.00
_cell.angle_beta   90.00
_cell.angle_gamma   90.00
#
_symmetry.space_group_name_H-M   'P 1'
#
loop_
_entity.id
_entity.type
_entity.pdbx_description
1 polymer ?
#
loop_
_entity_poly.entity_id
_entity_poly.type
_entity_poly.pdbx_seq_one_letter_code
_entity_poly.pdbx_strand_id
1 'polypeptide(L)' 'MKQTLHIDLWNGQSLLYFGTVTLPLKYFCRQGKEAVCTILELDIINCEFSDDSLNQAALPIQSAK' A
#
# COMPACT_ATOMS: atom_id res chain seq x y z
N MET A 1 -5.11 -0.65 -24.54
CA MET A 1 -5.26 0.14 -23.31
C MET A 1 -4.64 -0.63 -22.14
N LYS A 2 -3.79 -0.02 -21.32
CA LYS A 2 -3.31 -0.64 -20.08
C LYS A 2 -4.39 -0.48 -19.02
N GLN A 3 -4.98 -1.57 -18.56
CA GLN A 3 -5.92 -1.57 -17.43
C GLN A 3 -5.12 -1.70 -16.12
N THR A 4 -5.38 -0.82 -15.18
CA THR A 4 -4.72 -0.75 -13.87
C THR A 4 -5.74 -0.91 -12.75
N LEU A 5 -5.32 -1.56 -11.68
CA LEU A 5 -6.03 -1.61 -10.41
C LEU A 5 -5.37 -0.61 -9.46
N HIS A 6 -6.18 0.24 -8.85
CA HIS A 6 -5.77 1.16 -7.80
C HIS A 6 -6.20 0.57 -6.46
N ILE A 7 -5.28 0.53 -5.50
CA ILE A 7 -5.53 0.01 -4.16
C ILE A 7 -5.13 1.07 -3.14
N ASP A 8 -6.08 1.45 -2.31
CA ASP A 8 -5.84 2.36 -1.20
C ASP A 8 -5.31 1.60 0.01
N LEU A 9 -4.24 2.13 0.59
CA LEU A 9 -3.55 1.59 1.75
C LEU A 9 -3.95 2.39 2.99
N TRP A 10 -4.42 1.66 4.00
CA TRP A 10 -4.90 2.21 5.26
C TRP A 10 -4.23 1.50 6.43
N ASN A 11 -3.95 2.24 7.50
CA ASN A 11 -3.58 1.65 8.78
C ASN A 11 -4.83 1.01 9.42
N GLY A 12 -4.81 -0.31 9.65
CA GLY A 12 -5.95 -1.03 10.22
C GLY A 12 -6.30 -0.67 11.67
N GLN A 13 -5.39 -0.05 12.42
CA GLN A 13 -5.61 0.37 13.80
C GLN A 13 -6.03 1.84 13.90
N SER A 14 -5.29 2.75 13.26
CA SER A 14 -5.55 4.20 13.35
C SER A 14 -6.54 4.70 12.31
N LEU A 15 -6.88 3.87 11.31
CA LEU A 15 -7.66 4.25 10.12
C LEU A 15 -7.04 5.42 9.33
N LEU A 16 -5.74 5.65 9.51
CA LEU A 16 -5.01 6.66 8.73
C LEU A 16 -4.77 6.14 7.31
N TYR A 17 -5.03 6.99 6.33
CA TYR A 17 -4.71 6.72 4.93
C TYR A 17 -3.20 6.92 4.70
N PHE A 18 -2.53 5.88 4.20
CA PHE A 18 -1.12 5.92 3.85
C PHE A 18 -0.91 6.37 2.42
N GLY A 19 -1.77 5.91 1.52
CA GLY A 19 -1.75 6.31 0.13
C GLY A 19 -2.29 5.28 -0.83
N THR A 20 -2.20 5.54 -2.13
CA THR A 20 -2.63 4.60 -3.17
C THR A 20 -1.43 3.97 -3.88
N VAL A 21 -1.52 2.67 -4.15
CA VAL A 21 -0.63 1.95 -5.08
C VAL A 21 -1.39 1.58 -6.34
N THR A 22 -0.67 1.47 -7.46
CA THR A 22 -1.25 1.08 -8.74
C THR A 22 -0.55 -0.15 -9.28
N LEU A 23 -1.31 -1.13 -9.77
CA LEU A 23 -0.75 -2.36 -10.34
C LEU A 23 -1.45 -2.78 -11.65
N PRO A 24 -0.74 -3.46 -12.57
CA PRO A 24 -1.34 -3.91 -13.82
C PRO A 24 -2.35 -5.04 -13.62
N LEU A 25 -3.55 -4.93 -14.21
CA LEU A 25 -4.60 -5.96 -14.09
C LEU A 25 -4.27 -7.27 -14.81
N LYS A 26 -3.23 -7.32 -15.65
CA LYS A 26 -2.82 -8.54 -16.39
C LYS A 26 -2.50 -9.74 -15.49
N TYR A 27 -2.21 -9.51 -14.21
CA TYR A 27 -1.94 -10.56 -13.24
C TYR A 27 -3.22 -11.15 -12.62
N PHE A 28 -4.32 -10.38 -12.60
CA PHE A 28 -5.62 -10.79 -12.06
C PHE A 28 -6.58 -11.22 -13.17
N CYS A 29 -6.75 -10.39 -14.19
CA CYS A 29 -7.67 -10.62 -15.30
C CYS A 29 -6.97 -11.39 -16.43
N ARG A 30 -6.84 -12.71 -16.24
CA ARG A 30 -6.09 -13.59 -17.13
C ARG A 30 -6.91 -14.30 -18.20
N GLN A 31 -8.17 -13.90 -18.41
CA GLN A 31 -9.06 -14.40 -19.48
C GLN A 31 -9.12 -15.95 -19.52
N GLY A 32 -9.28 -16.59 -18.35
CA GLY A 32 -9.38 -18.05 -18.25
C GLY A 32 -8.04 -18.80 -18.28
N LYS A 33 -6.89 -18.10 -18.39
CA LYS A 33 -5.57 -18.73 -18.20
C LYS A 33 -5.33 -19.06 -16.73
N GLU A 34 -4.43 -20.02 -16.50
CA GLU A 34 -4.02 -20.49 -15.17
C GLU A 34 -3.71 -19.35 -14.20
N ALA A 35 -4.09 -19.51 -12.93
CA ALA A 35 -3.78 -18.57 -11.86
C ALA A 35 -2.26 -18.44 -11.68
N VAL A 36 -1.79 -17.25 -11.32
CA VAL A 36 -0.38 -17.03 -10.98
C VAL A 36 -0.26 -16.33 -9.65
N CYS A 37 0.73 -16.75 -8.88
CA CYS A 37 1.23 -16.00 -7.74
C CYS A 37 2.43 -15.17 -8.20
N THR A 38 2.46 -13.90 -7.82
CA THR A 38 3.57 -13.01 -8.14
C THR A 38 3.79 -12.05 -6.98
N ILE A 39 5.03 -11.62 -6.80
CA ILE A 39 5.40 -10.55 -5.88
C ILE A 39 5.73 -9.32 -6.73
N LEU A 40 5.24 -8.15 -6.34
CA LEU A 40 5.47 -6.88 -7.01
C LEU A 40 5.99 -5.88 -6.00
N GLU A 41 7.03 -5.15 -6.38
CA GLU A 41 7.47 -3.94 -5.71
C GLU A 41 6.79 -2.76 -6.40
N LEU A 42 6.06 -1.94 -5.64
CA LEU A 42 5.20 -0.88 -6.16
C LEU A 42 5.38 0.39 -5.33
N ASP A 43 5.41 1.52 -6.02
CA ASP A 43 5.47 2.84 -5.38
C ASP A 43 4.09 3.28 -4.88
N ILE A 44 4.09 3.99 -3.75
CA ILE A 44 2.91 4.71 -3.27
C ILE A 44 2.89 6.09 -3.95
N ILE A 45 1.87 6.36 -4.76
CA ILE A 45 1.83 7.52 -5.66
C ILE A 45 0.97 8.68 -5.16
N ASN A 46 0.15 8.46 -4.14
CA ASN A 46 -0.71 9.49 -3.57
C ASN A 46 -0.69 9.35 -2.05
N CYS A 47 0.23 10.04 -1.37
CA CYS A 47 0.37 9.99 0.08
C CYS A 47 -0.15 11.29 0.72
N GLU A 48 -1.04 11.18 1.70
CA GLU A 48 -1.49 12.32 2.50
C GLU A 48 -0.91 12.20 3.92
N PHE A 49 0.41 12.34 4.05
CA PHE A 49 1.00 12.55 5.37
C PHE A 49 0.97 14.03 5.69
N SER A 50 0.22 14.41 6.71
CA SER A 50 0.47 15.66 7.42
C SER A 50 1.73 15.49 8.27
N ASP A 51 2.65 16.45 8.27
CA ASP A 51 3.96 16.36 8.96
C ASP A 51 3.83 15.94 10.45
N ASP A 52 2.71 16.25 11.10
CA ASP A 52 2.42 15.85 12.48
C ASP A 52 2.22 14.34 12.69
N SER A 53 1.84 13.60 11.65
CA SER A 53 1.61 12.15 11.70
C SER A 53 2.91 11.33 11.62
N LEU A 54 3.95 11.85 10.95
CA LEU A 54 5.29 11.25 10.91
C LEU A 54 5.99 11.34 12.28
N ASN A 55 5.70 12.38 13.05
CA ASN A 55 6.28 12.60 14.37
C ASN A 55 5.74 11.63 15.45
N GLN A 56 4.58 10.99 15.25
CA GLN A 56 4.02 10.03 16.21
C GLN A 56 4.58 8.61 16.07
N ALA A 57 5.15 8.25 14.90
CA ALA A 57 5.79 6.96 14.69
C ALA A 57 7.21 6.86 15.28
N ALA A 58 7.79 7.98 15.73
CA ALA A 58 9.14 8.08 16.26
C ALA A 58 9.23 7.98 17.80
N LEU A 59 8.22 7.44 18.48
CA LEU A 59 8.35 7.14 19.91
C LEU A 59 9.35 5.98 20.10
N PRO A 60 10.43 6.17 20.88
CA PRO A 60 11.43 5.14 21.08
C PRO A 60 10.80 3.93 21.78
N ILE A 61 11.10 2.73 21.28
CA ILE A 61 10.86 1.47 21.99
C ILE A 61 11.55 1.61 23.35
N GLN A 62 10.79 1.91 24.40
CA GLN A 62 11.35 2.02 25.74
C GLN A 62 11.88 0.65 26.14
N SER A 63 13.20 0.52 26.21
CA SER A 63 13.88 -0.62 26.81
C SER A 63 13.38 -0.78 28.24
N ALA A 64 12.61 -1.83 28.49
CA ALA A 64 12.18 -2.21 29.83
C ALA A 64 13.43 -2.49 30.67
N LYS A 65 13.58 -1.74 31.76
CA LYS A 65 14.53 -2.03 32.83
C LYS A 65 13.97 -3.13 33.72
#